data_AF-A0A7J6EIH5-F1
#
_entry.id   AF-A0A7J6EIH5-F1
#
_cell.length_a   1.000
_cell.length_b   1.000
_cell.length_c   1.000
_cell.angle_alpha   90.00
_cell.angle_beta   90.00
_cell.angle_gamma   90.00
#
_symmetry.space_group_name_H-M   'P 1'
#
loop_
_entity.id
_entity.type
_entity.pdbx_description
1 polymer ?
#
loop_
_entity_poly.entity_id
_entity_poly.type
_entity_poly.pdbx_seq_one_letter_code
_entity_poly.pdbx_strand_id
1 'polypeptide(L)' 'MAGISGFASLGPKTKNFVVAGGLTSFVFGVYFYTMRAVGGTDELQVAIDKFEDQKNKKEAEPNLPSKA' A
#
# COMPACT_ATOMS: atom_id res chain seq x y z
N MET A 1 27.41 16.04 -16.31
CA MET A 1 26.54 15.02 -16.93
C MET A 1 27.34 13.73 -17.11
N ALA A 2 27.33 12.83 -16.11
CA ALA A 2 28.12 11.59 -16.12
C ALA A 2 27.32 10.34 -16.51
N GLY A 3 25.99 10.44 -16.69
CA GLY A 3 25.12 9.27 -16.86
C GLY A 3 25.40 8.47 -18.13
N ILE A 4 25.45 9.14 -19.29
CA ILE A 4 25.62 8.46 -20.58
C ILE A 4 27.10 8.15 -20.84
N SER A 5 28.01 9.09 -20.54
CA SER A 5 29.46 8.91 -20.69
C SER A 5 30.02 7.85 -19.74
N GLY A 6 29.54 7.82 -18.49
CA GLY A 6 29.89 6.81 -17.49
C GLY A 6 29.40 5.43 -17.91
N PHE A 7 28.14 5.28 -18.32
CA PHE A 7 27.63 4.00 -18.80
C PHE A 7 28.35 3.52 -20.07
N ALA A 8 28.65 4.41 -21.01
CA ALA A 8 29.39 4.07 -22.23
C ALA A 8 30.79 3.50 -21.94
N SER A 9 31.45 3.99 -20.88
CA SER A 9 32.79 3.55 -20.47
C SER A 9 32.82 2.19 -19.74
N LEU A 10 31.67 1.66 -19.31
CA LEU A 10 31.58 0.39 -18.60
C LEU A 10 31.85 -0.82 -19.52
N GLY A 11 32.44 -1.86 -18.95
CA GLY A 11 32.60 -3.15 -19.61
C GLY A 11 31.25 -3.83 -19.92
N PRO A 12 31.17 -4.72 -20.92
CA PRO A 12 29.92 -5.32 -21.38
C PRO A 12 29.10 -6.03 -20.28
N LYS A 13 29.77 -6.79 -19.40
CA LYS A 13 29.10 -7.47 -18.27
C LYS A 13 28.48 -6.49 -17.29
N THR A 14 29.17 -5.39 -16.98
CA THR A 14 28.68 -4.37 -16.06
C THR A 14 27.51 -3.60 -16.64
N LYS A 15 27.53 -3.33 -17.96
CA LYS A 15 26.38 -2.75 -18.67
C LYS A 15 25.14 -3.65 -18.55
N ASN A 16 25.31 -4.95 -18.79
CA ASN A 16 24.21 -5.91 -18.66
C ASN A 16 23.67 -5.98 -17.22
N PHE A 17 24.54 -5.89 -16.21
CA PHE A 17 24.12 -5.87 -14.81
C PHE A 17 23.32 -4.61 -14.46
N VAL A 18 23.75 -3.44 -14.93
CA VAL A 18 23.03 -2.17 -14.73
C VAL A 18 21.67 -2.22 -15.42
N VAL A 19 21.60 -2.74 -16.65
CA VAL A 19 20.33 -2.89 -17.39
C VAL A 19 19.40 -3.88 -16.69
N ALA A 20 19.91 -5.06 -16.31
CA ALA A 20 19.13 -6.07 -15.60
C ALA A 20 18.64 -5.57 -14.23
N GLY A 21 19.51 -4.89 -13.47
CA GLY A 21 19.15 -4.28 -12.20
C GLY A 21 18.09 -3.18 -12.35
N GLY A 22 18.25 -2.31 -13.36
CA GLY A 22 17.27 -1.28 -13.69
C GLY A 22 15.90 -1.88 -14.02
N LEU A 23 15.85 -2.85 -14.94
CA LEU A 23 14.61 -3.52 -15.33
C LEU A 23 13.94 -4.22 -14.13
N THR A 24 14.73 -4.93 -13.32
CA THR A 24 14.23 -5.62 -12.11
C THR A 24 13.65 -4.64 -11.11
N SER A 25 14.37 -3.55 -10.83
CA SER A 25 13.92 -2.52 -9.88
C SER A 25 12.67 -1.80 -10.36
N PHE A 26 12.53 -1.56 -11.66
CA PHE A 26 11.35 -0.95 -12.25
C PHE A 26 10.12 -1.85 -12.12
N VAL A 27 10.23 -3.12 -12.51
CA VAL A 27 9.13 -4.09 -12.40
C VAL A 27 8.73 -4.30 -10.94
N PHE A 28 9.71 -4.46 -10.04
CA PHE A 28 9.48 -4.57 -8.60
C PHE A 28 8.81 -3.31 -8.04
N GLY A 29 9.29 -2.12 -8.43
CA GLY A 29 8.73 -0.84 -8.01
C GLY A 29 7.27 -0.65 -8.43
N VAL A 30 6.92 -1.01 -9.68
CA VAL A 30 5.54 -0.96 -10.17
C VAL A 30 4.66 -1.95 -9.41
N TYR A 31 5.11 -3.19 -9.26
CA TYR A 31 4.37 -4.23 -8.52
C TYR A 31 4.14 -3.84 -7.05
N PHE A 32 5.18 -3.32 -6.40
CA PHE A 32 5.08 -2.83 -5.02
C PHE A 32 4.16 -1.61 -4.92
N TYR A 33 4.25 -0.68 -5.88
CA TYR A 33 3.41 0.51 -5.90
C TYR A 33 1.94 0.16 -6.07
N THR A 34 1.60 -0.77 -6.97
CA THR A 34 0.20 -1.19 -7.15
C THR A 34 -0.31 -1.91 -5.92
N MET A 35 0.48 -2.79 -5.31
CA MET A 35 0.09 -3.42 -4.04
C MET A 35 -0.06 -2.41 -2.90
N ARG A 36 0.78 -1.38 -2.83
CA ARG A 36 0.68 -0.33 -1.81
C ARG A 36 -0.50 0.62 -2.05
N ALA A 37 -0.79 0.94 -3.31
CA ALA A 37 -1.86 1.86 -3.69
C ALA A 37 -3.25 1.19 -3.68
N VAL A 38 -3.31 -0.14 -3.87
CA VAL A 38 -4.58 -0.90 -3.96
C VAL A 38 -4.82 -1.78 -2.73
N GLY A 39 -3.77 -2.24 -2.06
CA GLY A 39 -3.84 -3.15 -0.89
C GLY A 39 -4.03 -2.46 0.47
N GLY A 40 -4.26 -1.15 0.51
CA GLY A 40 -4.59 -0.41 1.75
C GLY A 40 -6.09 -0.33 2.05
N THR A 41 -6.92 -0.98 1.24
CA THR A 41 -8.39 -0.86 1.32
C THR A 41 -9.03 -1.93 2.21
N ASP A 42 -8.42 -2.23 3.36
CA ASP A 42 -9.15 -2.86 4.49
C ASP A 42 -10.15 -1.88 5.13
N GLU A 43 -10.36 -0.71 4.53
CA GLU A 43 -11.38 0.28 4.89
C GLU A 43 -12.79 -0.31 4.89
N LEU A 44 -13.06 -1.33 4.07
CA LEU A 44 -14.38 -1.96 4.03
C LEU A 44 -14.65 -2.79 5.31
N GLN A 45 -13.65 -3.51 5.83
CA GLN A 45 -13.79 -4.27 7.08
C GLN A 45 -13.67 -3.37 8.31
N VAL A 46 -12.80 -2.35 8.29
CA VAL A 46 -12.73 -1.35 9.37
C VAL A 46 -14.02 -0.53 9.46
N ALA A 47 -14.71 -0.25 8.35
CA ALA A 47 -16.03 0.38 8.37
C ALA A 47 -17.12 -0.56 8.92
N ILE A 48 -17.04 -1.86 8.63
CA ILE A 48 -17.96 -2.88 9.18
C ILE A 48 -17.75 -3.03 10.69
N ASP A 49 -16.50 -3.20 11.16
CA ASP A 49 -16.17 -3.26 12.59
C ASP A 49 -16.64 -2.00 13.33
N LYS A 50 -16.41 -0.81 12.76
CA LYS A 50 -16.90 0.46 13.33
C LYS A 50 -18.42 0.55 13.37
N PHE A 51 -19.12 -0.09 12.43
CA PHE A 51 -20.59 -0.12 12.41
C PHE A 51 -21.15 -1.10 13.43
N GLU A 52 -20.55 -2.28 13.58
CA GLU A 52 -20.92 -3.28 14.60
C GLU A 52 -20.65 -2.77 16.03
N ASP A 53 -19.53 -2.08 16.27
CA ASP A 53 -19.23 -1.44 17.55
C ASP A 53 -20.24 -0.34 17.92
N GLN A 54 -20.74 0.41 16.93
CA GLN A 54 -21.78 1.42 17.15
C GLN A 54 -23.16 0.82 17.40
N LYS A 55 -23.46 -0.37 16.85
CA LYS A 55 -24.70 -1.11 17.16
C LYS A 55 -24.71 -1.58 18.62
N ASN A 56 -23.62 -2.18 19.08
CA ASN A 56 -23.51 -2.69 20.46
C ASN A 56 -23.64 -1.58 21.52
N LYS A 57 -23.15 -0.36 21.23
CA LYS A 57 -23.32 0.79 22.15
C LYS A 57 -24.74 1.34 22.21
N LYS A 58 -25.50 1.28 21.10
CA LYS A 58 -26.91 1.70 21.08
C LYS A 58 -27.84 0.72 21.79
N GLU A 59 -27.52 -0.57 21.80
CA GLU A 59 -28.26 -1.58 22.55
C GLU A 59 -27.93 -1.57 24.06
N ALA A 60 -26.80 -0.96 24.44
CA ALA A 60 -26.37 -0.80 25.83
C ALA A 60 -26.86 0.50 26.51
N GLU A 61 -27.53 1.41 25.80
CA GLU A 61 -28.33 2.45 26.46
C GLU A 61 -29.67 1.83 26.87
N PRO A 62 -29.93 1.65 28.18
CA PRO A 62 -31.19 1.12 28.65
C PRO A 62 -32.26 2.17 28.35
N ASN A 63 -33.06 1.93 27.31
CA ASN A 63 -34.44 2.41 27.33
C ASN A 63 -35.06 1.85 28.59
N LEU A 64 -35.22 2.70 29.62
CA LEU A 64 -36.29 2.74 30.64
C LEU A 64 -35.71 3.29 31.97
N PRO A 65 -36.52 3.95 32.82
CA PRO A 65 -37.73 4.74 32.59
C PRO A 65 -37.64 6.12 33.30
N SER A 66 -38.42 7.12 32.87
CA SER A 66 -38.75 8.24 33.76
C SER A 66 -40.25 8.38 33.92
N LYS A 67 -40.62 8.66 35.16
CA LYS A 67 -41.81 8.28 35.92
C LYS A 67 -42.65 9.52 36.21
N ALA A 68 -43.98 9.43 36.09
CA ALA A 68 -45.03 10.09 36.90
C ALA A 68 -46.32 10.22 36.07
#